data_AF-A0A2V5Y8V5-F1
#
_entry.id   AF-A0A2V5Y8V5-F1
#
_cell.length_a   1.000
_cell.length_b   1.000
_cell.length_c   1.000
_cell.angle_alpha   90.00
_cell.angle_beta   90.00
_cell.angle_gamma   90.00
#
_symmetry.space_group_name_H-M   'P 1'
#
loop_
_entity.id
_entity.type
_entity.pdbx_description
1 polymer ?
#
loop_
_entity_poly.entity_id
_entity_poly.type
_entity_poly.pdbx_seq_one_letter_code
_entity_poly.pdbx_strand_id
1 'polypeptide(L)'
;MFRILAPFALISAFLQIASLATAPTDEERNPAQPVNAVIEWNRTLLAIVRTPGAQPATIHSTRSFAILHATIYDAVNNIEPRFSPYLVHLPDVP
;
A
#
# COMPACT_ATOMS: atom_id res chain seq x y z
N MET A 1 -42.12 -39.29 4.24
CA MET A 1 -42.61 -38.71 2.97
C MET A 1 -42.24 -37.23 2.96
N PHE A 2 -40.97 -36.83 2.86
CA PHE A 2 -40.20 -36.64 1.63
C PHE A 2 -41.00 -36.09 0.44
N ARG A 3 -40.55 -34.93 -0.09
CA ARG A 3 -40.97 -34.22 -1.33
C ARG A 3 -42.18 -33.33 -1.06
N ILE A 4 -42.03 -32.03 -0.82
CA ILE A 4 -41.70 -31.02 -1.85
C ILE A 4 -40.80 -29.94 -1.24
N LEU A 5 -39.56 -29.93 -1.72
CA LEU A 5 -38.53 -28.91 -1.53
C LEU A 5 -38.60 -27.95 -2.73
N ALA A 6 -38.34 -26.66 -2.50
CA ALA A 6 -38.01 -25.61 -3.49
C ALA A 6 -39.14 -25.20 -4.46
N PRO A 7 -39.64 -23.93 -4.41
CA PRO A 7 -38.77 -22.77 -4.63
C PRO A 7 -39.29 -21.49 -3.93
N PHE A 8 -39.01 -21.30 -2.64
CA PHE A 8 -39.18 -19.98 -1.99
C PHE A 8 -37.84 -19.31 -1.68
N ALA A 9 -36.78 -19.75 -2.36
CA ALA A 9 -35.41 -19.29 -2.20
C ALA A 9 -35.00 -18.22 -3.25
N LEU A 10 -35.94 -17.45 -3.82
CA LEU A 10 -35.60 -16.59 -4.98
C LEU A 10 -36.06 -15.12 -4.91
N ILE A 11 -36.65 -14.61 -3.83
CA ILE A 11 -37.18 -13.22 -3.84
C ILE A 11 -36.64 -12.30 -2.72
N SER A 12 -35.70 -12.75 -1.87
CA SER A 12 -35.08 -11.84 -0.88
C SER A 12 -33.55 -11.87 -0.82
N ALA A 13 -32.90 -12.64 -1.69
CA ALA A 13 -31.46 -12.68 -1.81
C ALA A 13 -30.96 -11.70 -2.88
N PHE A 14 -31.22 -10.39 -2.75
CA PHE A 14 -30.44 -9.38 -3.50
C PHE A 14 -30.42 -7.98 -2.84
N LEU A 15 -30.73 -7.87 -1.54
CA LEU A 15 -30.62 -6.61 -0.80
C LEU A 15 -29.24 -6.38 -0.15
N GLN A 16 -28.26 -7.26 -0.35
CA GLN A 16 -26.90 -7.06 0.16
C GLN A 16 -25.85 -7.66 -0.77
N ILE A 17 -25.61 -7.02 -1.92
CA ILE A 17 -24.26 -7.05 -2.48
C ILE A 17 -23.62 -5.73 -2.08
N ALA A 18 -22.76 -5.89 -1.08
CA ALA A 18 -21.63 -5.06 -0.70
C ALA A 18 -21.52 -3.75 -1.49
N SER A 19 -21.60 -2.65 -0.73
CA SER A 19 -20.81 -1.43 -0.95
C SER A 19 -19.68 -1.74 -1.94
N LEU A 20 -19.89 -1.36 -3.20
CA LEU A 20 -18.83 -1.38 -4.18
C LEU A 20 -17.81 -0.44 -3.55
N ALA A 21 -16.75 -1.01 -2.98
CA ALA A 21 -15.61 -0.25 -2.55
C ALA A 21 -15.30 0.62 -3.76
N THR A 22 -15.54 1.92 -3.63
CA THR A 22 -14.99 2.93 -4.52
C THR A 22 -13.51 2.54 -4.59
N ALA A 23 -13.14 1.89 -5.68
CA ALA A 23 -11.76 1.88 -6.12
C ALA A 23 -11.35 3.35 -6.03
N PRO A 24 -10.20 3.69 -5.43
CA PRO A 24 -9.75 5.07 -5.45
C PRO A 24 -9.88 5.50 -6.91
N THR A 25 -10.80 6.42 -7.15
CA THR A 25 -10.94 7.06 -8.45
C THR A 25 -9.54 7.51 -8.76
N ASP A 26 -8.98 7.02 -9.87
CA ASP A 26 -7.79 7.62 -10.43
C ASP A 26 -8.24 9.06 -10.69
N GLU A 27 -7.99 9.94 -9.71
CA GLU A 27 -8.26 11.37 -9.81
C GLU A 27 -7.63 11.74 -11.13
N GLU A 28 -8.43 12.33 -12.02
CA GLU A 28 -8.00 12.74 -13.35
C GLU A 28 -6.79 13.67 -13.18
N ARG A 29 -5.59 13.07 -13.21
CA ARG A 29 -4.35 13.75 -12.87
C ARG A 29 -4.11 14.73 -13.99
N ASN A 30 -4.16 16.02 -13.67
CA ASN A 30 -3.67 17.03 -14.58
C ASN A 30 -2.21 16.68 -14.91
N PRO A 31 -1.86 16.34 -16.17
CA PRO A 31 -0.51 15.92 -16.51
C PRO A 31 0.53 17.02 -16.27
N ALA A 32 0.09 18.26 -16.08
CA ALA A 32 0.94 19.41 -15.73
C ALA A 32 1.31 19.48 -14.24
N GLN A 33 0.68 18.72 -13.35
CA GLN A 33 1.06 18.70 -11.93
C GLN A 33 2.18 17.68 -11.69
N PRO A 34 3.34 18.10 -11.15
CA PRO A 34 4.41 17.18 -10.82
C PRO A 34 3.93 16.18 -9.76
N VAL A 35 4.13 14.89 -10.03
CA VAL A 35 3.81 13.81 -9.10
C VAL A 35 4.74 13.89 -7.90
N ASN A 36 4.19 13.85 -6.69
CA ASN A 36 4.99 13.75 -5.48
C ASN A 36 5.51 12.31 -5.35
N ALA A 37 6.79 12.11 -5.70
CA ALA A 37 7.44 10.81 -5.67
C ALA A 37 7.38 10.12 -4.29
N VAL A 38 7.46 10.88 -3.19
CA VAL A 38 7.39 10.31 -1.83
C VAL A 38 6.02 9.65 -1.59
N ILE A 39 4.95 10.32 -2.04
CA ILE A 39 3.58 9.79 -1.91
C ILE A 39 3.40 8.57 -2.82
N GLU A 40 3.96 8.59 -4.03
CA GLU A 40 3.90 7.47 -4.96
C GLU A 40 4.58 6.22 -4.38
N TRP A 41 5.81 6.34 -3.88
CA TRP A 41 6.51 5.24 -3.23
C TRP A 41 5.79 4.71 -2.00
N ASN A 42 5.20 5.58 -1.18
CA ASN A 42 4.37 5.15 -0.05
C ASN A 42 3.13 4.37 -0.51
N ARG A 43 2.43 4.83 -1.56
CA ARG A 43 1.27 4.13 -2.13
C ARG A 43 1.66 2.76 -2.69
N THR A 44 2.82 2.67 -3.35
CA THR A 44 3.36 1.41 -3.87
C THR A 44 3.62 0.42 -2.73
N LEU A 45 4.29 0.85 -1.65
CA LEU A 45 4.52 -0.04 -0.51
C LEU A 45 3.21 -0.41 0.21
N LEU A 46 2.25 0.50 0.31
CA LEU A 46 0.92 0.21 0.83
C LEU A 46 0.21 -0.87 0.01
N ALA A 47 0.34 -0.86 -1.31
CA ALA A 47 -0.22 -1.91 -2.17
C ALA A 47 0.43 -3.26 -1.88
N ILE A 48 1.77 -3.30 -1.74
CA ILE A 48 2.52 -4.53 -1.45
C ILE A 48 2.10 -5.11 -0.09
N VAL A 49 2.15 -4.32 0.98
CA VAL A 49 1.87 -4.81 2.34
C VAL A 49 0.41 -5.22 2.56
N ARG A 50 -0.51 -4.74 1.70
CA ARG A 50 -1.94 -5.13 1.68
C ARG A 50 -2.22 -6.33 0.78
N THR A 51 -1.26 -6.77 -0.03
CA THR A 51 -1.41 -7.95 -0.89
C THR A 51 -1.03 -9.21 -0.11
N PRO A 52 -1.96 -10.16 0.12
CA PRO A 52 -1.64 -11.40 0.82
C PRO A 52 -0.52 -12.17 0.12
N GLY A 53 0.48 -12.62 0.89
CA GLY A 53 1.61 -13.38 0.38
C GLY A 53 2.71 -12.57 -0.35
N ALA A 54 2.52 -11.27 -0.59
CA ALA A 54 3.55 -10.43 -1.21
C ALA A 54 4.73 -10.11 -0.28
N GLN A 55 4.52 -10.24 1.03
CA GLN A 55 5.59 -10.21 2.03
C GLN A 55 5.49 -11.43 2.96
N PRO A 56 6.61 -11.95 3.48
CA PRO A 56 6.58 -13.02 4.48
C PRO A 56 5.84 -12.57 5.75
N ALA A 57 5.03 -13.45 6.32
CA ALA A 57 4.26 -13.16 7.55
C ALA A 57 5.15 -12.88 8.78
N THR A 58 6.43 -13.25 8.72
CA THR A 58 7.43 -12.99 9.77
C THR A 58 8.00 -11.58 9.73
N ILE A 59 7.75 -10.81 8.66
CA ILE A 59 8.23 -9.43 8.53
C ILE A 59 7.11 -8.47 8.91
N HIS A 60 7.34 -7.68 9.95
CA HIS A 60 6.42 -6.62 10.34
C HIS A 60 6.44 -5.48 9.31
N SER A 61 5.29 -5.06 8.80
CA SER A 61 5.17 -4.05 7.75
C SER A 61 5.86 -2.72 8.09
N THR A 62 5.80 -2.31 9.36
CA THR A 62 6.49 -1.10 9.87
C THR A 62 7.99 -1.11 9.55
N ARG A 63 8.64 -2.28 9.54
CA ARG A 63 10.06 -2.39 9.19
C ARG A 63 10.30 -1.93 7.75
N SER A 64 9.48 -2.41 6.81
CA SER A 64 9.60 -2.05 5.39
C SER A 64 9.32 -0.56 5.17
N PHE A 65 8.33 0.01 5.87
CA PHE A 65 8.06 1.45 5.82
C PHE A 65 9.23 2.28 6.36
N ALA A 66 9.80 1.89 7.49
CA ALA A 66 10.95 2.59 8.08
C ALA A 66 12.15 2.60 7.13
N ILE A 67 12.47 1.45 6.52
CA ILE A 67 13.58 1.36 5.55
C ILE A 67 13.31 2.23 4.32
N LEU A 68 12.11 2.17 3.74
CA LEU A 68 11.77 2.98 2.57
C LEU A 68 11.90 4.47 2.88
N HIS A 69 11.32 4.93 3.98
CA HIS A 69 11.35 6.34 4.34
C HIS A 69 12.73 6.84 4.77
N ALA A 70 13.54 6.02 5.46
CA ALA A 70 14.94 6.37 5.75
C ALA A 70 15.75 6.53 4.45
N THR A 71 15.54 5.63 3.48
CA THR A 71 16.23 5.69 2.19
C THR A 71 15.82 6.92 1.37
N ILE A 72 14.52 7.23 1.32
CA ILE A 72 14.02 8.44 0.66
C ILE A 72 14.60 9.69 1.32
N TYR A 73 14.60 9.73 2.65
CA TYR A 73 15.16 10.84 3.42
C TYR A 73 16.64 11.06 3.08
N ASP A 74 17.45 10.00 3.15
CA ASP A 74 18.88 10.08 2.85
C ASP A 74 19.14 10.45 1.38
N ALA A 75 18.35 9.94 0.44
CA ALA A 75 18.47 10.29 -0.97
C ALA A 75 18.23 11.79 -1.22
N VAL A 76 17.16 12.34 -0.64
CA VAL A 76 16.84 13.78 -0.76
C VAL A 76 17.90 14.62 -0.06
N ASN A 77 18.29 14.25 1.16
CA ASN A 77 19.27 14.98 1.95
C ASN A 77 20.68 14.92 1.34
N ASN A 78 21.01 13.91 0.52
CA ASN A 78 22.28 13.89 -0.22
C ASN A 78 22.31 14.82 -1.44
N ILE A 79 21.15 15.17 -2.02
CA ILE A 79 21.07 16.12 -3.15
C ILE A 79 21.11 17.55 -2.62
N GLU A 80 20.31 17.84 -1.59
CA GLU A 80 20.28 19.14 -0.92
C GLU A 80 20.51 18.93 0.59
N PRO A 81 21.77 19.01 1.05
CA PRO A 81 22.13 18.75 2.44
C PRO A 81 21.54 19.78 3.39
N ARG A 82 20.58 19.34 4.22
CA ARG A 82 19.88 20.19 5.21
C ARG A 82 19.86 19.59 6.61
N PHE A 83 20.08 18.30 6.72
CA PHE A 83 20.00 17.54 7.96
C PHE A 83 21.14 16.53 8.07
N SER A 84 21.29 15.91 9.25
CA SER A 84 22.22 14.79 9.42
C SER A 84 21.66 13.53 8.75
N PRO A 85 22.44 12.83 7.91
CA PRO A 85 22.02 11.56 7.30
C PRO A 85 21.72 10.49 8.37
N TYR A 86 20.78 9.58 8.08
CA TYR A 86 20.57 8.37 8.86
C TYR A 86 21.61 7.28 8.54
N LEU A 87 22.07 7.22 7.29
CA LEU A 87 23.18 6.35 6.89
C LEU A 87 24.46 6.70 7.67
N VAL A 88 24.93 5.76 8.50
CA VAL A 88 26.22 5.86 9.19
C VAL A 88 27.25 5.04 8.42
N HIS A 89 28.32 5.70 7.98
CA HIS A 89 29.48 4.99 7.42
C HIS A 89 30.30 4.40 8.56
N LEU A 90 30.47 3.08 8.60
CA LEU A 90 31.41 2.44 9.52
C LEU A 90 32.77 2.33 8.83
N PRO A 91 33.79 3.10 9.24
CA PRO A 91 35.08 3.14 8.55
C PRO A 91 35.89 1.83 8.68
N ASP A 92 35.57 1.00 9.67
CA ASP A 92 36.36 -0.19 10.03
C ASP A 92 35.70 -1.53 9.67
N VAL A 93 34.67 -1.50 8.81
CA VAL A 93 34.04 -2.71 8.25
C VAL A 93 34.36 -2.74 6.75
N PRO A 94 35.11 -3.76 6.26
CA PRO A 94 35.49 -3.87 4.85
C PRO A 94 34.31 -3.89 3.87
#